data_AF-S7X2W1-F1
#
_entry.id   AF-S7X2W1-F1
#
_cell.length_a   1.000
_cell.length_b   1.000
_cell.length_c   1.000
_cell.angle_alpha   90.00
_cell.angle_beta   90.00
_cell.angle_gamma   90.00
#
_symmetry.space_group_name_H-M   'P 1'
#
loop_
_entity.id
_entity.type
_entity.pdbx_description
1 polymer ?
#
loop_
_entity_poly.entity_id
_entity_poly.type
_entity_poly.pdbx_seq_one_letter_code
_entity_poly.pdbx_strand_id
1 'polypeptide(L)'
;MLIKFFISYCFFFFSCTNKIFDQKFTLYFEDVKYNNEVNTLASNNDFLKNYYLLGGYSIDRNNDGEFDRVHLENVLKKKIPYFNDSSLLVLDWEGIYFDKIIHYPFDHSRFKLSLKKYIDLVHFIKSIRPYLKIGVYGIPFRNYNPSIKDIDSYKKFFPLLELCDVITPSMYIPHSTTFYLDDEGDFGKGIKIGLDISEQLNIPLIPFVWNVYYPDRRDGLKNVNRTGLIFKNI
;
A
#
# COMPACT_ATOMS: atom_id res chain seq x y z
N MET A 1 -36.05 -44.29 11.73
CA MET A 1 -36.12 -42.84 12.03
C MET A 1 -34.74 -42.19 12.23
N LEU A 2 -33.69 -42.91 12.68
CA LEU A 2 -32.33 -42.37 12.85
C LEU A 2 -31.57 -42.03 11.54
N ILE A 3 -31.82 -42.74 10.43
CA ILE A 3 -31.07 -42.53 9.17
C ILE A 3 -31.41 -41.19 8.49
N LYS A 4 -32.63 -40.66 8.68
CA LYS A 4 -33.04 -39.36 8.11
C LYS A 4 -32.37 -38.16 8.79
N PHE A 5 -32.00 -38.28 10.07
CA PHE A 5 -31.30 -37.22 10.80
C PHE A 5 -29.81 -37.11 10.44
N PHE A 6 -29.16 -38.24 10.10
CA PHE A 6 -27.73 -38.25 9.78
C PHE A 6 -27.43 -37.61 8.41
N ILE A 7 -28.29 -37.83 7.41
CA ILE A 7 -28.12 -37.26 6.06
C ILE A 7 -28.30 -35.73 6.08
N SER A 8 -29.18 -35.21 6.94
CA SER A 8 -29.40 -33.77 7.06
C SER A 8 -28.22 -33.03 7.71
N TYR A 9 -27.48 -33.70 8.62
CA TYR A 9 -26.28 -33.14 9.25
C TYR A 9 -25.07 -33.12 8.28
N CYS A 10 -24.93 -34.12 7.41
CA CYS A 10 -23.85 -34.16 6.41
C CYS A 10 -24.00 -33.07 5.33
N PHE A 11 -25.23 -32.69 4.96
CA PHE A 11 -25.46 -31.57 4.03
C PHE A 11 -25.19 -30.19 4.66
N PHE A 12 -25.42 -30.03 5.97
CA PHE A 12 -25.11 -28.79 6.67
C PHE A 12 -23.58 -28.57 6.78
N PHE A 13 -22.81 -29.63 7.01
CA PHE A 13 -21.34 -29.53 7.05
C PHE A 13 -20.70 -29.25 5.69
N PHE A 14 -21.21 -29.83 4.59
CA PHE A 14 -20.69 -29.53 3.23
C PHE A 14 -21.03 -28.12 2.74
N SER A 15 -22.07 -27.49 3.30
CA SER A 15 -22.43 -26.11 2.96
C SER A 15 -21.54 -25.07 3.65
N CYS A 16 -20.85 -25.46 4.74
CA CYS A 16 -19.97 -24.58 5.50
C CYS A 16 -18.51 -24.62 5.03
N THR A 17 -18.06 -25.67 4.32
CA THR A 17 -16.66 -25.80 3.89
C THR A 17 -16.34 -25.06 2.59
N ASN A 18 -17.34 -24.73 1.75
CA ASN A 18 -17.12 -23.96 0.52
C ASN A 18 -16.92 -22.45 0.75
N LYS A 19 -17.19 -21.93 1.96
CA LYS A 19 -16.99 -20.50 2.26
C LYS A 19 -15.53 -20.11 2.44
N ILE A 20 -14.63 -21.05 2.69
CA ILE A 20 -13.22 -20.75 2.97
C ILE A 20 -12.43 -20.45 1.67
N PHE A 21 -12.93 -20.89 0.51
CA PHE A 21 -12.26 -20.70 -0.79
C PHE A 21 -12.86 -19.60 -1.68
N ASP A 22 -13.90 -18.88 -1.22
CA ASP A 22 -14.52 -17.77 -1.96
C ASP A 22 -13.94 -16.39 -1.55
N GLN A 23 -12.72 -16.37 -1.01
CA GLN A 23 -12.02 -15.11 -0.75
C GLN A 23 -11.70 -14.43 -2.08
N LYS A 24 -12.52 -13.45 -2.44
CA LYS A 24 -12.27 -12.56 -3.57
C LYS A 24 -11.10 -11.65 -3.22
N PHE A 25 -9.94 -11.92 -3.80
CA PHE A 25 -8.79 -11.01 -3.70
C PHE A 25 -8.83 -10.00 -4.85
N THR A 26 -8.22 -8.84 -4.62
CA THR A 26 -7.92 -7.88 -5.70
C THR A 26 -6.41 -7.69 -5.78
N LEU A 27 -5.86 -7.81 -6.98
CA LEU A 27 -4.49 -7.46 -7.32
C LEU A 27 -4.45 -6.11 -7.99
N TYR A 28 -3.55 -5.25 -7.53
CA TYR A 28 -3.27 -4.00 -8.21
C TYR A 28 -1.96 -4.08 -9.00
N PHE A 29 -1.98 -3.53 -10.21
CA PHE A 29 -0.83 -3.45 -11.11
C PHE A 29 -0.79 -2.08 -11.82
N GLU A 30 0.37 -1.68 -12.34
CA GLU A 30 0.53 -0.39 -13.04
C GLU A 30 0.47 -0.61 -14.57
N ASP A 31 -0.68 -0.36 -15.19
CA ASP A 31 -0.96 -0.67 -16.62
C ASP A 31 0.10 -0.12 -17.60
N VAL A 32 0.66 1.05 -17.29
CA VAL A 32 1.56 1.81 -18.19
C VAL A 32 2.90 1.07 -18.42
N LYS A 33 3.19 0.03 -17.63
CA LYS A 33 4.43 -0.74 -17.74
C LYS A 33 4.30 -2.03 -18.53
N TYR A 34 3.08 -2.45 -18.88
CA TYR A 34 2.85 -3.76 -19.49
C TYR A 34 2.33 -3.66 -20.93
N ASN A 35 2.53 -4.75 -21.67
CA ASN A 35 2.09 -4.87 -23.05
C ASN A 35 0.56 -5.01 -23.15
N ASN A 36 0.02 -4.96 -24.37
CA ASN A 36 -1.41 -5.06 -24.63
C ASN A 36 -2.04 -6.37 -24.11
N GLU A 37 -1.26 -7.44 -23.99
CA GLU A 37 -1.72 -8.74 -23.50
C GLU A 37 -2.10 -8.66 -22.02
N VAL A 38 -1.24 -8.07 -21.17
CA VAL A 38 -1.54 -7.87 -19.75
C VAL A 38 -2.72 -6.91 -19.57
N ASN A 39 -2.80 -5.85 -20.36
CA ASN A 39 -3.92 -4.90 -20.30
C ASN A 39 -5.25 -5.57 -20.71
N THR A 40 -5.21 -6.47 -21.69
CA THR A 40 -6.37 -7.28 -22.09
C THR A 40 -6.75 -8.26 -20.98
N LEU A 41 -5.77 -8.93 -20.37
CA LEU A 41 -6.00 -9.82 -19.23
C LEU A 41 -6.69 -9.07 -18.09
N ALA A 42 -6.19 -7.89 -17.72
CA ALA A 42 -6.79 -7.08 -16.66
C ALA A 42 -8.20 -6.61 -16.99
N SER A 43 -8.44 -6.17 -18.23
CA SER A 43 -9.78 -5.73 -18.67
C SER A 43 -10.82 -6.86 -18.62
N ASN A 44 -10.38 -8.12 -18.72
CA ASN A 44 -11.24 -9.30 -18.69
C ASN A 44 -11.37 -9.94 -17.30
N ASN A 45 -10.71 -9.41 -16.27
CA ASN A 45 -10.66 -10.02 -14.95
C ASN A 45 -10.91 -8.99 -13.84
N ASP A 46 -12.06 -9.07 -13.16
CA ASP A 46 -12.47 -8.13 -12.10
C ASP A 46 -11.52 -8.10 -10.89
N PHE A 47 -10.71 -9.14 -10.71
CA PHE A 47 -9.72 -9.22 -9.64
C PHE A 47 -8.44 -8.41 -9.95
N LEU A 48 -8.21 -8.00 -11.20
CA LEU A 48 -7.08 -7.16 -11.59
C LEU A 48 -7.53 -5.72 -11.74
N LYS A 49 -6.90 -4.81 -10.99
CA LYS A 49 -7.21 -3.38 -11.05
C LYS A 49 -5.94 -2.56 -11.28
N ASN A 50 -6.07 -1.48 -12.02
CA ASN A 50 -4.98 -0.54 -12.19
C ASN A 50 -4.77 0.29 -10.91
N TYR A 51 -3.53 0.68 -10.65
CA TYR A 51 -3.20 1.80 -9.78
C TYR A 51 -2.19 2.73 -10.44
N TYR A 52 -2.23 4.00 -10.06
CA TYR A 52 -1.27 5.01 -10.47
C TYR A 52 -0.23 5.23 -9.38
N LEU A 53 1.05 5.21 -9.73
CA LEU A 53 2.15 5.61 -8.84
C LEU A 53 2.63 7.03 -9.17
N LEU A 54 2.74 7.92 -8.19
CA LEU A 54 3.48 9.18 -8.34
C LEU A 54 4.79 9.10 -7.59
N GLY A 55 5.88 8.94 -8.34
CA GLY A 55 7.23 8.94 -7.77
C GLY A 55 7.72 10.36 -7.45
N GLY A 56 8.83 10.44 -6.72
CA GLY A 56 9.44 11.69 -6.25
C GLY A 56 9.52 12.80 -7.31
N TYR A 57 10.01 12.52 -8.52
CA TYR A 57 10.12 13.53 -9.58
C TYR A 57 8.77 14.16 -9.99
N SER A 58 7.68 13.36 -9.98
CA SER A 58 6.34 13.86 -10.30
C SER A 58 5.76 14.76 -9.22
N ILE A 59 6.24 14.62 -7.99
CA ILE A 59 5.76 15.34 -6.80
C ILE A 59 6.63 16.57 -6.56
N ASP A 60 7.94 16.36 -6.44
CA ASP A 60 8.98 17.33 -6.11
C ASP A 60 10.14 17.16 -7.10
N ARG A 61 10.03 17.83 -8.25
CA ARG A 61 10.98 17.70 -9.36
C ARG A 61 12.39 18.19 -9.02
N ASN A 62 12.51 19.08 -8.04
CA ASN A 62 13.76 19.70 -7.62
C ASN A 62 14.40 18.95 -6.44
N ASN A 63 13.65 18.05 -5.79
CA ASN A 63 14.01 17.40 -4.55
C ASN A 63 14.37 18.40 -3.43
N ASP A 64 13.65 19.53 -3.37
CA ASP A 64 13.83 20.59 -2.38
C ASP A 64 12.84 20.50 -1.21
N GLY A 65 11.95 19.50 -1.25
CA GLY A 65 10.90 19.26 -0.27
C GLY A 65 9.59 19.98 -0.57
N GLU A 66 9.51 20.77 -1.62
CA GLU A 66 8.30 21.47 -2.01
C GLU A 66 7.73 20.85 -3.28
N PHE A 67 6.46 20.42 -3.21
CA PHE A 67 5.79 19.96 -4.43
C PHE A 67 5.40 21.17 -5.31
N ASP A 68 5.80 21.13 -6.58
CA ASP A 68 5.41 22.14 -7.57
C ASP A 68 3.95 21.86 -7.98
N ARG A 69 3.03 22.67 -7.48
CA ARG A 69 1.58 22.54 -7.72
C ARG A 69 1.22 22.51 -9.20
N VAL A 70 1.82 23.38 -10.01
CA VAL A 70 1.53 23.48 -11.44
C VAL A 70 2.06 22.26 -12.18
N HIS A 71 3.28 21.83 -11.83
CA HIS A 71 3.86 20.61 -12.39
C HIS A 71 3.02 19.37 -12.02
N LEU A 72 2.69 19.21 -10.75
CA LEU A 72 1.93 18.07 -10.24
C LEU A 72 0.52 18.01 -10.85
N GLU A 73 -0.17 19.15 -10.99
CA GLU A 73 -1.46 19.22 -11.68
C GLU A 73 -1.34 18.77 -13.14
N ASN A 74 -0.29 19.19 -13.86
CA ASN A 74 -0.05 18.78 -15.24
C ASN A 74 0.28 17.29 -15.35
N VAL A 75 1.07 16.74 -14.41
CA VAL A 75 1.35 15.30 -14.34
C VAL A 75 0.06 14.52 -14.12
N LEU A 76 -0.79 14.96 -13.19
CA LEU A 76 -2.08 14.33 -12.90
C LEU A 76 -3.03 14.42 -14.09
N LYS A 77 -3.14 15.56 -14.78
CA LYS A 77 -3.94 15.70 -16.01
C LYS A 77 -3.47 14.76 -17.12
N LYS A 78 -2.17 14.53 -17.24
CA LYS A 78 -1.60 13.63 -18.24
C LYS A 78 -1.80 12.15 -17.88
N LYS A 79 -1.54 11.77 -16.62
CA LYS A 79 -1.61 10.38 -16.15
C LYS A 79 -3.03 9.91 -15.88
N ILE A 80 -3.90 10.83 -15.44
CA ILE A 80 -5.29 10.61 -15.00
C ILE A 80 -6.17 11.71 -15.63
N PRO A 81 -6.53 11.57 -16.91
CA PRO A 81 -7.19 12.63 -17.67
C PRO A 81 -8.64 12.88 -17.22
N TYR A 82 -9.32 11.86 -16.70
CA TYR A 82 -10.70 11.97 -16.25
C TYR A 82 -10.79 12.52 -14.82
N PHE A 83 -11.60 13.56 -14.63
CA PHE A 83 -11.76 14.21 -13.33
C PHE A 83 -12.45 13.30 -12.29
N ASN A 84 -13.37 12.45 -12.74
CA ASN A 84 -14.13 11.51 -11.92
C ASN A 84 -13.48 10.12 -11.79
N ASP A 85 -12.20 10.00 -12.17
CA ASP A 85 -11.46 8.74 -11.98
C ASP A 85 -11.38 8.41 -10.49
N SER A 86 -11.78 7.17 -10.13
CA SER A 86 -11.79 6.66 -8.76
C SER A 86 -10.74 5.59 -8.49
N SER A 87 -9.74 5.49 -9.38
CA SER A 87 -8.63 4.56 -9.27
C SER A 87 -7.78 4.86 -8.03
N LEU A 88 -6.98 3.87 -7.65
CA LEU A 88 -5.99 4.03 -6.59
C LEU A 88 -4.80 4.85 -7.10
N LEU A 89 -4.49 5.93 -6.41
CA LEU A 89 -3.28 6.73 -6.56
C LEU A 89 -2.38 6.51 -5.33
N VAL A 90 -1.16 6.03 -5.56
CA VAL A 90 -0.16 5.85 -4.50
C VAL A 90 0.94 6.90 -4.64
N LEU A 91 1.21 7.60 -3.54
CA LEU A 91 2.23 8.63 -3.44
C LEU A 91 3.54 8.03 -2.95
N ASP A 92 4.53 7.97 -3.82
CA ASP A 92 5.88 7.46 -3.57
C ASP A 92 6.89 8.62 -3.50
N TRP A 93 6.70 9.45 -2.46
CA TRP A 93 7.53 10.62 -2.22
C TRP A 93 8.72 10.28 -1.32
N GLU A 94 9.70 9.57 -1.85
CA GLU A 94 10.96 9.24 -1.15
C GLU A 94 11.99 10.38 -1.20
N GLY A 95 11.54 11.63 -1.02
CA GLY A 95 12.38 12.83 -1.06
C GLY A 95 13.04 13.16 0.29
N ILE A 96 13.46 14.42 0.45
CA ILE A 96 14.17 14.89 1.66
C ILE A 96 13.40 14.73 2.98
N TYR A 97 12.08 14.51 2.93
CA TYR A 97 11.22 14.35 4.10
C TYR A 97 10.94 12.89 4.47
N PHE A 98 11.27 11.95 3.59
CA PHE A 98 11.01 10.53 3.77
C PHE A 98 11.77 9.94 4.97
N ASP A 99 13.09 10.13 5.00
CA ASP A 99 13.93 9.69 6.13
C ASP A 99 13.46 10.29 7.47
N LYS A 100 13.04 11.56 7.43
CA LYS A 100 12.61 12.31 8.61
C LYS A 100 11.28 11.79 9.18
N ILE A 101 10.32 11.41 8.33
CA ILE A 101 9.02 10.88 8.80
C ILE A 101 9.16 9.46 9.36
N ILE A 102 10.13 8.70 8.89
CA ILE A 102 10.42 7.34 9.38
C ILE A 102 11.08 7.41 10.76
N HIS A 103 12.22 8.10 10.85
CA HIS A 103 13.17 7.89 11.95
C HIS A 103 12.97 8.81 13.16
N TYR A 104 12.28 9.95 13.03
CA TYR A 104 12.08 10.87 14.15
C TYR A 104 10.81 10.55 14.96
N PRO A 105 10.82 10.85 16.28
CA PRO A 105 9.64 10.71 17.13
C PRO A 105 8.60 11.79 16.83
N PHE A 106 7.36 11.54 17.24
CA PHE A 106 6.19 12.38 16.92
C PHE A 106 6.32 13.85 17.35
N ASP A 107 6.95 14.09 18.50
CA ASP A 107 7.12 15.41 19.07
C ASP A 107 8.24 16.23 18.41
N HIS A 108 9.13 15.59 17.65
CA HIS A 108 10.28 16.21 17.01
C HIS A 108 9.87 17.13 15.83
N SER A 109 10.48 18.30 15.75
CA SER A 109 10.16 19.32 14.73
C SER A 109 10.33 18.81 13.29
N ARG A 110 11.38 18.03 13.01
CA ARG A 110 11.60 17.40 11.71
C ARG A 110 10.50 16.41 11.32
N PHE A 111 9.99 15.63 12.28
CA PHE A 111 8.87 14.73 12.03
C PHE A 111 7.60 15.53 11.71
N LYS A 112 7.26 16.50 12.56
CA LYS A 112 6.07 17.35 12.38
C LYS A 112 6.07 18.08 11.04
N LEU A 113 7.23 18.60 10.63
CA LEU A 113 7.40 19.24 9.33
C LEU A 113 7.16 18.25 8.20
N SER A 114 7.79 17.07 8.22
CA SER A 114 7.56 16.03 7.20
C SER A 114 6.10 15.62 7.14
N LEU A 115 5.48 15.31 8.28
CA LEU A 115 4.07 14.91 8.35
C LEU A 115 3.18 15.97 7.73
N LYS A 116 3.40 17.25 8.06
CA LYS A 116 2.66 18.36 7.46
C LYS A 116 2.81 18.38 5.93
N LYS A 117 4.01 18.13 5.39
CA LYS A 117 4.24 18.12 3.93
C LYS A 117 3.45 17.02 3.22
N TYR A 118 3.41 15.80 3.78
CA TYR A 118 2.56 14.74 3.23
C TYR A 118 1.07 15.08 3.32
N ILE A 119 0.62 15.66 4.44
CA ILE A 119 -0.77 16.12 4.62
C ILE A 119 -1.13 17.19 3.58
N ASP A 120 -0.28 18.20 3.42
CA ASP A 120 -0.47 19.28 2.43
C ASP A 120 -0.57 18.72 1.01
N LEU A 121 0.25 17.71 0.68
CA LEU A 121 0.22 17.03 -0.61
C LEU A 121 -1.10 16.26 -0.84
N VAL A 122 -1.55 15.48 0.15
CA VAL A 122 -2.81 14.72 0.05
C VAL A 122 -3.99 15.67 -0.13
N HIS A 123 -4.06 16.75 0.66
CA HIS A 123 -5.10 17.77 0.51
C HIS A 123 -5.08 18.43 -0.87
N PHE A 124 -3.89 18.80 -1.35
CA PHE A 124 -3.76 19.40 -2.68
C PHE A 124 -4.28 18.46 -3.77
N ILE A 125 -3.88 17.19 -3.76
CA ILE A 125 -4.34 16.20 -4.74
C ILE A 125 -5.86 16.00 -4.66
N LYS A 126 -6.43 15.82 -3.45
CA LYS A 126 -7.89 15.70 -3.29
C LYS A 126 -8.64 16.94 -3.78
N SER A 127 -8.05 18.13 -3.68
CA SER A 127 -8.69 19.36 -4.19
C SER A 127 -8.85 19.41 -5.71
N ILE A 128 -7.95 18.75 -6.46
CA ILE A 128 -7.96 18.72 -7.94
C ILE A 128 -8.47 17.40 -8.53
N ARG A 129 -8.49 16.33 -7.73
CA ARG A 129 -8.95 14.98 -8.07
C ARG A 129 -9.69 14.35 -6.86
N PRO A 130 -10.91 14.82 -6.56
CA PRO A 130 -11.62 14.44 -5.32
C PRO A 130 -12.10 12.99 -5.28
N TYR A 131 -12.19 12.32 -6.44
CA TYR A 131 -12.68 10.95 -6.53
C TYR A 131 -11.59 9.88 -6.41
N LEU A 132 -10.32 10.26 -6.56
CA LEU A 132 -9.20 9.33 -6.45
C LEU A 132 -9.09 8.80 -5.03
N LYS A 133 -8.80 7.50 -4.92
CA LYS A 133 -8.43 6.86 -3.65
C LYS A 133 -6.94 7.05 -3.45
N ILE A 134 -6.52 7.60 -2.33
CA ILE A 134 -5.12 7.96 -2.09
C ILE A 134 -4.51 7.06 -1.03
N GLY A 135 -3.33 6.52 -1.31
CA GLY A 135 -2.43 5.89 -0.35
C GLY A 135 -1.04 6.55 -0.38
N VAL A 136 -0.31 6.48 0.73
CA VAL A 136 1.11 6.89 0.77
C VAL A 136 1.96 5.64 0.88
N TYR A 137 2.84 5.45 -0.11
CA TYR A 137 3.67 4.27 -0.19
C TYR A 137 4.55 4.11 1.06
N GLY A 138 4.60 2.88 1.55
CA GLY A 138 5.43 2.51 2.68
C GLY A 138 4.82 2.84 4.04
N ILE A 139 3.71 3.58 4.14
CA ILE A 139 3.12 3.97 5.44
C ILE A 139 1.95 3.02 5.80
N PRO A 140 1.91 2.47 7.04
CA PRO A 140 2.93 2.56 8.08
C PRO A 140 4.22 1.81 7.70
N PHE A 141 5.37 2.41 8.06
CA PHE A 141 6.68 1.84 7.73
C PHE A 141 6.96 0.59 8.56
N ARG A 142 7.25 -0.53 7.91
CA ARG A 142 7.75 -1.71 8.63
C ARG A 142 9.06 -1.32 9.31
N ASN A 143 9.07 -1.32 10.63
CA ASN A 143 10.26 -1.01 11.39
C ASN A 143 11.03 -2.31 11.61
N TYR A 144 12.26 -2.39 11.10
CA TYR A 144 13.15 -3.52 11.35
C TYR A 144 13.79 -3.47 12.74
N ASN A 145 13.50 -2.44 13.53
CA ASN A 145 13.95 -2.36 14.91
C ASN A 145 13.04 -3.23 15.81
N PRO A 146 13.54 -4.37 16.32
CA PRO A 146 12.75 -5.29 17.13
C PRO A 146 12.29 -4.69 18.47
N SER A 147 12.78 -3.50 18.87
CA SER A 147 12.32 -2.79 20.07
C SER A 147 10.98 -2.05 19.88
N ILE A 148 10.55 -1.82 18.64
CA ILE A 148 9.29 -1.13 18.32
C ILE A 148 8.27 -2.19 17.90
N LYS A 149 7.53 -2.71 18.88
CA LYS A 149 6.55 -3.81 18.70
C LYS A 149 5.10 -3.38 18.82
N ASP A 150 4.84 -2.10 19.12
CA ASP A 150 3.52 -1.63 19.53
C ASP A 150 2.88 -0.73 18.46
N ILE A 151 1.60 -0.97 18.19
CA ILE A 151 0.73 -0.11 17.37
C ILE A 151 0.77 1.36 17.83
N ASP A 152 1.00 1.61 19.12
CA ASP A 152 1.13 2.97 19.65
C ASP A 152 2.28 3.76 19.00
N SER A 153 3.34 3.06 18.58
CA SER A 153 4.45 3.69 17.86
C SER A 153 4.06 4.13 16.44
N TYR A 154 2.96 3.58 15.91
CA TYR A 154 2.42 3.86 14.58
C TYR A 154 1.31 4.91 14.58
N LYS A 155 0.69 5.18 15.75
CA LYS A 155 -0.31 6.25 15.91
C LYS A 155 0.21 7.62 15.49
N LYS A 156 1.53 7.82 15.48
CA LYS A 156 2.16 9.05 14.95
C LYS A 156 1.80 9.35 13.49
N PHE A 157 1.40 8.34 12.70
CA PHE A 157 1.00 8.51 11.30
C PHE A 157 -0.51 8.72 11.10
N PHE A 158 -1.33 8.57 12.15
CA PHE A 158 -2.80 8.66 12.03
C PHE A 158 -3.27 9.98 11.41
N PRO A 159 -2.71 11.16 11.74
CA PRO A 159 -3.14 12.41 11.11
C PRO A 159 -3.01 12.43 9.58
N LEU A 160 -2.10 11.63 9.02
CA LEU A 160 -1.98 11.44 7.57
C LEU A 160 -2.88 10.31 7.07
N LEU A 161 -2.90 9.17 7.76
CA LEU A 161 -3.68 8.00 7.35
C LEU A 161 -5.19 8.27 7.37
N GLU A 162 -5.69 9.11 8.28
CA GLU A 162 -7.09 9.55 8.32
C GLU A 162 -7.51 10.35 7.07
N LEU A 163 -6.55 10.92 6.33
CA LEU A 163 -6.80 11.61 5.06
C LEU A 163 -6.69 10.68 3.85
N CYS A 164 -6.04 9.53 4.03
CA CYS A 164 -5.89 8.50 3.01
C CYS A 164 -7.15 7.64 2.91
N ASP A 165 -7.35 7.04 1.74
CA ASP A 165 -8.45 6.13 1.48
C ASP A 165 -8.01 4.67 1.59
N VAL A 166 -6.69 4.43 1.61
CA VAL A 166 -6.08 3.10 1.73
C VAL A 166 -4.76 3.19 2.52
N ILE A 167 -4.39 2.10 3.19
CA ILE A 167 -3.09 1.94 3.85
C ILE A 167 -2.20 1.11 2.94
N THR A 168 -0.99 1.59 2.62
CA THR A 168 -0.11 0.98 1.60
C THR A 168 1.30 0.70 2.11
N PRO A 169 1.48 -0.19 3.11
CA PRO A 169 2.80 -0.48 3.64
C PRO A 169 3.64 -1.27 2.62
N SER A 170 4.96 -1.14 2.71
CA SER A 170 5.88 -1.97 1.95
C SER A 170 6.18 -3.26 2.71
N MET A 171 5.90 -4.39 2.08
CA MET A 171 6.11 -5.75 2.59
C MET A 171 7.13 -6.52 1.75
N TYR A 172 8.13 -5.81 1.22
CA TYR A 172 9.18 -6.43 0.42
C TYR A 172 10.03 -7.38 1.28
N ILE A 173 10.43 -8.52 0.72
CA ILE A 173 11.22 -9.51 1.46
C ILE A 173 12.70 -9.20 1.22
N PRO A 174 13.48 -8.77 2.22
CA PRO A 174 14.91 -8.48 2.04
C PRO A 174 15.68 -9.77 1.74
N HIS A 175 16.76 -9.66 0.97
CA HIS A 175 17.75 -10.73 0.81
C HIS A 175 18.60 -10.85 2.08
N SER A 176 18.03 -11.39 3.16
CA SER A 176 18.71 -11.57 4.44
C SER A 176 18.42 -12.96 5.02
N THR A 177 19.38 -13.51 5.75
CA THR A 177 19.26 -14.82 6.41
C THR A 177 18.40 -14.80 7.69
N THR A 178 17.93 -13.61 8.10
CA THR A 178 17.23 -13.39 9.37
C THR A 178 15.78 -12.91 9.18
N PHE A 179 15.25 -12.92 7.96
CA PHE A 179 13.87 -12.53 7.70
C PHE A 179 12.93 -13.72 7.80
N TYR A 180 11.93 -13.62 8.66
CA TYR A 180 10.96 -14.69 8.91
C TYR A 180 9.60 -14.34 8.29
N LEU A 181 9.06 -15.30 7.54
CA LEU A 181 7.78 -15.19 6.84
C LEU A 181 6.57 -15.62 7.68
N ASP A 182 6.80 -16.20 8.85
CA ASP A 182 5.74 -16.66 9.74
C ASP A 182 5.02 -15.49 10.45
N ASP A 183 3.92 -15.82 11.12
CA ASP A 183 3.04 -14.87 11.81
C ASP A 183 3.77 -14.10 12.92
N GLU A 184 4.77 -14.71 13.54
CA GLU A 184 5.60 -14.10 14.58
C GLU A 184 6.85 -13.41 14.01
N GLY A 185 7.12 -13.59 12.72
CA GLY A 185 8.21 -13.00 11.97
C GLY A 185 7.96 -11.55 11.57
N ASP A 186 8.93 -10.96 10.89
CA ASP A 186 8.87 -9.55 10.47
C ASP A 186 7.72 -9.30 9.48
N PHE A 187 7.43 -10.28 8.62
CA PHE A 187 6.32 -10.20 7.68
C PHE A 187 4.97 -10.25 8.40
N GLY A 188 4.73 -11.29 9.21
CA GLY A 188 3.49 -11.47 9.95
C GLY A 188 3.17 -10.30 10.88
N LYS A 189 4.15 -9.83 11.65
CA LYS A 189 4.01 -8.65 12.50
C LYS A 189 3.67 -7.38 11.72
N GLY A 190 4.34 -7.16 10.59
CA GLY A 190 4.07 -6.01 9.73
C GLY A 190 2.63 -6.02 9.20
N ILE A 191 2.17 -7.19 8.72
CA ILE A 191 0.79 -7.37 8.25
C ILE A 191 -0.20 -7.14 9.39
N LYS A 192 0.05 -7.74 10.57
CA LYS A 192 -0.81 -7.57 11.75
C LYS A 192 -0.98 -6.10 12.15
N ILE A 193 0.13 -5.35 12.24
CA ILE A 193 0.09 -3.90 12.55
C ILE A 193 -0.74 -3.15 11.50
N GLY A 194 -0.55 -3.46 10.22
CA GLY A 194 -1.34 -2.86 9.15
C GLY A 194 -2.84 -3.15 9.26
N LEU A 195 -3.20 -4.39 9.62
CA LEU A 195 -4.59 -4.81 9.83
C LEU A 195 -5.21 -4.13 11.05
N ASP A 196 -4.49 -4.07 12.16
CA ASP A 196 -4.95 -3.40 13.38
C ASP A 196 -5.22 -1.90 13.13
N ILE A 197 -4.37 -1.22 12.34
CA ILE A 197 -4.59 0.19 11.95
C ILE A 197 -5.76 0.31 10.96
N SER A 198 -5.87 -0.62 10.01
CA SER A 198 -6.98 -0.70 9.06
C SER A 198 -8.34 -0.81 9.77
N GLU A 199 -8.42 -1.64 10.80
CA GLU A 199 -9.60 -1.78 11.66
C GLU A 199 -9.89 -0.49 12.43
N GLN A 200 -8.88 0.12 13.07
CA GLN A 200 -9.07 1.35 13.85
C GLN A 200 -9.54 2.54 13.00
N LEU A 201 -9.00 2.69 11.79
CA LEU A 201 -9.32 3.79 10.90
C LEU A 201 -10.46 3.47 9.92
N ASN A 202 -10.94 2.23 9.89
CA ASN A 202 -11.94 1.73 8.94
C ASN A 202 -11.59 2.04 7.46
N ILE A 203 -10.31 1.86 7.10
CA ILE A 203 -9.80 2.02 5.73
C ILE A 203 -9.04 0.76 5.32
N PRO A 204 -9.13 0.29 4.05
CA PRO A 204 -8.54 -0.97 3.63
C PRO A 204 -7.00 -0.96 3.65
N LEU A 205 -6.43 -2.10 4.04
CA LEU A 205 -5.00 -2.40 3.90
C LEU A 205 -4.70 -2.99 2.52
N ILE A 206 -3.70 -2.43 1.85
CA ILE A 206 -3.25 -2.81 0.50
C ILE A 206 -1.71 -2.88 0.50
N PRO A 207 -1.10 -3.97 1.00
CA PRO A 207 0.36 -4.11 1.05
C PRO A 207 1.00 -4.16 -0.34
N PHE A 208 2.13 -3.46 -0.47
CA PHE A 208 3.04 -3.62 -1.59
C PHE A 208 3.95 -4.81 -1.35
N VAL A 209 3.88 -5.81 -2.23
CA VAL A 209 4.74 -6.99 -2.22
C VAL A 209 5.60 -6.95 -3.48
N TRP A 210 6.83 -7.43 -3.40
CA TRP A 210 7.67 -7.58 -4.58
C TRP A 210 7.85 -9.06 -4.87
N ASN A 211 7.73 -9.45 -6.14
CA ASN A 211 7.94 -10.83 -6.59
C ASN A 211 9.42 -11.25 -6.62
N VAL A 212 10.33 -10.34 -6.26
CA VAL A 212 11.77 -10.60 -6.13
C VAL A 212 12.24 -10.15 -4.74
N TYR A 213 13.32 -10.76 -4.27
CA TYR A 213 13.97 -10.32 -3.04
C TYR A 213 14.46 -8.88 -3.18
N TYR A 214 14.15 -8.05 -2.19
CA TYR A 214 14.67 -6.69 -2.11
C TYR A 214 16.19 -6.77 -1.88
N PRO A 215 17.00 -6.19 -2.77
CA PRO A 215 18.44 -6.26 -2.64
C PRO A 215 18.88 -5.46 -1.42
N ASP A 216 19.47 -6.14 -0.43
CA ASP A 216 20.17 -5.45 0.63
C ASP A 216 21.46 -4.81 0.06
N ARG A 217 21.86 -3.64 0.57
CA ARG A 217 22.66 -2.64 -0.18
C ARG A 217 23.97 -3.17 -0.80
N ARG A 218 24.21 -2.66 -2.04
CA ARG A 218 25.46 -2.34 -2.80
C ARG A 218 25.69 -3.08 -4.13
N ASP A 219 25.16 -4.29 -4.32
CA ASP A 219 25.56 -5.08 -5.49
C ASP A 219 24.39 -5.52 -6.37
N GLY A 220 23.16 -5.51 -5.84
CA GLY A 220 21.99 -6.14 -6.46
C GLY A 220 21.18 -5.29 -7.45
N LEU A 221 21.48 -4.00 -7.62
CA LEU A 221 20.65 -3.09 -8.44
C LEU A 221 20.94 -3.15 -9.95
N LYS A 222 21.90 -3.97 -10.42
CA LYS A 222 22.29 -3.95 -11.84
C LYS A 222 21.26 -4.57 -12.80
N ASN A 223 20.28 -5.36 -12.33
CA ASN A 223 19.36 -6.09 -13.21
C ASN A 223 17.89 -6.23 -12.75
N VAL A 224 17.41 -5.44 -11.78
CA VAL A 224 16.06 -5.64 -11.24
C VAL A 224 15.05 -4.70 -11.90
N ASN A 225 14.18 -5.25 -12.76
CA ASN A 225 12.97 -4.57 -13.23
C ASN A 225 12.03 -4.33 -12.05
N ARG A 226 11.69 -3.06 -11.80
CA ARG A 226 10.82 -2.62 -10.69
C ARG A 226 9.34 -2.84 -11.05
N THR A 227 8.85 -4.05 -10.80
CA THR A 227 7.42 -4.39 -10.85
C THR A 227 6.99 -5.01 -9.53
N GLY A 228 6.32 -4.23 -8.68
CA GLY A 228 5.67 -4.72 -7.45
C GLY A 228 4.29 -5.29 -7.76
N LEU A 229 3.88 -6.31 -6.99
CA LEU A 229 2.52 -6.85 -6.95
C LEU A 229 1.85 -6.39 -5.66
N ILE A 230 0.61 -5.95 -5.75
CA ILE A 230 -0.13 -5.44 -4.59
C ILE A 230 -1.29 -6.39 -4.30
N PHE A 231 -1.45 -6.80 -3.04
CA PHE A 231 -2.55 -7.68 -2.61
C PHE A 231 -3.57 -6.90 -1.80
N LYS A 232 -4.86 -7.21 -1.95
CA LYS A 232 -5.94 -6.78 -1.05
C LYS A 232 -6.82 -7.99 -0.71
N ASN A 233 -6.97 -8.27 0.59
CA ASN A 233 -8.00 -9.18 1.09
C ASN A 233 -9.32 -8.40 1.26
N ILE A 234 -10.43 -8.95 0.76
CA ILE A 234 -11.80 -8.44 0.94
C ILE A 234 -12.52 -9.34 1.95
#